data_AF-A0A286TE16-F1
#
_entry.id   AF-A0A286TE16-F1
#
_cell.length_a   1.000
_cell.length_b   1.000
_cell.length_c   1.000
_cell.angle_alpha   90.00
_cell.angle_beta   90.00
_cell.angle_gamma   90.00
#
_symmetry.space_group_name_H-M   'P 1'
#
loop_
_entity.id
_entity.type
_entity.pdbx_description
1 polymer ?
#
loop_
_entity_poly.entity_id
_entity_poly.type
_entity_poly.pdbx_seq_one_letter_code
_entity_poly.pdbx_strand_id
1 'polypeptide(L)'
;MGVNVLASFVIGIILGLSGAAGRGTLTAESLSAALVQLTGVIMLLTVLGGMGFILPMRRRMIFRRDFWLGEPGHARMKPSWLLTFIILVMAIQTAIVLIQLGFSMFGTTLQSPTSDNISEASTNIWMWLYVGLAAPVAEELVFRGVLMRGLKPLGRNFAIVTSALMFGLFHDDVVQGLFAFGCGLLFGFVAMEYSLVWSIVLHVFNNAVLGGVLPWLAGLFGDAGDTAYTLGLLGVSIIGLIVVLVKYGGGLRAYRRVNRSAPGTYWGWTSPAFLIFVIVNVTITILSFVTAMMGV
;
A
#
# COMPACT_ATOMS: atom_id res chain seq x y z
N MET A 1 11.50 -5.17 8.99
CA MET A 1 12.68 -5.60 9.78
C MET A 1 12.88 -7.13 9.84
N GLY A 2 11.88 -7.93 10.24
CA GLY A 2 12.04 -9.39 10.42
C GLY A 2 12.34 -10.19 9.13
N VAL A 3 11.76 -9.81 7.99
CA VAL A 3 11.98 -10.53 6.72
C VAL A 3 13.37 -10.25 6.14
N ASN A 4 13.88 -9.01 6.27
CA ASN A 4 15.24 -8.67 5.87
C ASN A 4 16.29 -9.39 6.72
N VAL A 5 16.05 -9.59 8.03
CA VAL A 5 16.94 -10.38 8.90
C VAL A 5 16.93 -11.86 8.51
N LEU A 6 15.75 -12.42 8.21
CA LEU A 6 15.62 -13.81 7.79
C LEU A 6 16.26 -14.04 6.40
N ALA A 7 16.05 -13.12 5.46
CA ALA A 7 16.70 -13.13 4.16
C ALA A 7 18.22 -13.09 4.33
N SER A 8 18.76 -12.13 5.07
CA SER A 8 20.19 -12.01 5.36
C SER A 8 20.77 -13.26 6.04
N PHE A 9 20.02 -13.92 6.92
CA PHE A 9 20.43 -15.17 7.57
C PHE A 9 20.48 -16.36 6.60
N VAL A 10 19.42 -16.57 5.79
CA VAL A 10 19.38 -17.63 4.76
C VAL A 10 20.50 -17.43 3.73
N ILE A 11 20.79 -16.17 3.39
CA ILE A 11 21.89 -15.77 2.51
C ILE A 11 23.25 -16.12 3.12
N GLY A 12 23.47 -15.82 4.41
CA GLY A 12 24.70 -16.18 5.11
C GLY A 12 24.98 -17.69 5.07
N ILE A 13 23.92 -18.50 5.14
CA ILE A 13 24.02 -19.96 5.00
C ILE A 13 24.37 -20.36 3.56
N ILE A 14 23.68 -19.81 2.55
CA ILE A 14 23.94 -20.12 1.14
C ILE A 14 25.37 -19.74 0.74
N LEU A 15 25.85 -18.57 1.19
CA LEU A 15 27.22 -18.10 0.96
C LEU A 15 28.27 -18.97 1.66
N GLY A 16 28.00 -19.36 2.91
CA GLY A 16 28.85 -20.31 3.63
C GLY A 16 28.97 -21.65 2.91
N LEU A 17 27.86 -22.14 2.34
CA LEU A 17 27.82 -23.38 1.57
C LEU A 17 28.47 -23.25 0.19
N SER A 18 28.30 -22.13 -0.52
CA SER A 18 28.94 -21.91 -1.84
C SER A 18 30.44 -21.69 -1.72
N GLY A 19 30.88 -20.97 -0.69
CA GLY A 19 32.30 -20.79 -0.37
C GLY A 19 32.97 -22.10 0.02
N ALA A 20 32.26 -22.98 0.74
CA ALA A 20 32.73 -24.33 1.06
C ALA A 20 32.79 -25.26 -0.17
N ALA A 21 32.03 -24.98 -1.23
CA ALA A 21 31.91 -25.84 -2.41
C ALA A 21 32.91 -25.52 -3.54
N GLY A 22 33.82 -24.54 -3.37
CA GLY A 22 34.87 -24.22 -4.35
C GLY A 22 34.38 -23.77 -5.73
N ARG A 23 33.09 -23.40 -5.86
CA ARG A 23 32.54 -22.81 -7.08
C ARG A 23 33.03 -21.36 -7.15
N GLY A 24 33.49 -20.94 -8.34
CA GLY A 24 34.28 -19.73 -8.58
C GLY A 24 33.79 -18.46 -7.88
N THR A 25 34.71 -17.50 -7.72
CA THR A 25 34.48 -16.22 -7.04
C THR A 25 33.18 -15.57 -7.51
N LEU A 26 32.14 -15.65 -6.67
CA LEU A 26 30.93 -14.86 -6.82
C LEU A 26 31.35 -13.40 -6.75
N THR A 27 31.11 -12.63 -7.81
CA THR A 27 31.32 -11.18 -7.79
C THR A 27 30.28 -10.56 -6.85
N ALA A 28 30.62 -9.46 -6.19
CA ALA A 28 29.70 -8.74 -5.31
C ALA A 28 28.37 -8.38 -6.01
N GLU A 29 28.42 -8.10 -7.32
CA GLU A 29 27.26 -7.83 -8.17
C GLU A 29 26.39 -9.07 -8.42
N SER A 30 27.00 -10.22 -8.73
CA SER A 30 26.23 -11.47 -8.90
C SER A 30 25.56 -11.90 -7.61
N LEU A 31 26.21 -11.62 -6.48
CA LEU A 31 25.66 -11.85 -5.16
C LEU A 31 24.48 -10.91 -4.92
N SER A 32 24.66 -9.59 -5.04
CA SER A 32 23.60 -8.60 -4.79
C SER A 32 22.35 -8.87 -5.63
N ALA A 33 22.50 -9.20 -6.92
CA ALA A 33 21.38 -9.56 -7.78
C ALA A 33 20.63 -10.82 -7.28
N ALA A 34 21.35 -11.83 -6.82
CA ALA A 34 20.74 -13.02 -6.21
C ALA A 34 20.03 -12.70 -4.88
N LEU A 35 20.56 -11.75 -4.09
CA LEU A 35 19.92 -11.29 -2.84
C LEU A 35 18.55 -10.68 -3.13
N VAL A 36 18.47 -9.75 -4.07
CA VAL A 36 17.21 -9.07 -4.43
C VAL A 36 16.18 -10.10 -4.90
N GLN A 37 16.57 -11.04 -5.77
CA GLN A 37 15.66 -12.12 -6.22
C GLN A 37 15.14 -12.97 -5.07
N LEU A 38 16.02 -13.39 -4.17
CA LEU A 38 15.64 -14.22 -3.02
C LEU A 38 14.73 -13.46 -2.05
N THR A 39 14.98 -12.18 -1.81
CA THR A 39 14.10 -11.33 -0.99
C THR A 39 12.67 -11.34 -1.54
N GLY A 40 12.48 -11.14 -2.84
CA GLY A 40 11.16 -11.19 -3.47
C GLY A 40 10.44 -12.53 -3.28
N VAL A 41 11.16 -13.64 -3.41
CA VAL A 41 10.61 -14.98 -3.17
C VAL A 41 10.20 -15.16 -1.71
N ILE A 42 11.04 -14.74 -0.76
CA ILE A 42 10.74 -14.84 0.67
C ILE A 42 9.50 -14.01 1.03
N MET A 43 9.38 -12.79 0.48
CA MET A 43 8.21 -11.92 0.73
C MET A 43 6.93 -12.56 0.19
N LEU A 44 6.95 -13.15 -1.02
CA LEU A 44 5.84 -13.92 -1.58
C LEU A 44 5.43 -15.08 -0.67
N LEU A 45 6.39 -15.92 -0.27
CA LEU A 45 6.13 -17.07 0.60
C LEU A 45 5.55 -16.63 1.96
N THR A 46 6.03 -15.50 2.50
CA THR A 46 5.52 -14.93 3.75
C THR A 46 4.05 -14.54 3.62
N VAL A 47 3.67 -13.85 2.54
CA VAL A 47 2.27 -13.49 2.29
C VAL A 47 1.40 -14.74 2.09
N LEU A 48 1.87 -15.71 1.30
CA LEU A 48 1.14 -16.95 1.08
C LEU A 48 0.96 -17.75 2.38
N GLY A 49 1.97 -17.77 3.25
CA GLY A 49 1.89 -18.37 4.59
C GLY A 49 0.86 -17.67 5.47
N GLY A 50 0.88 -16.34 5.52
CA GLY A 50 -0.11 -15.54 6.25
C GLY A 50 -1.53 -15.75 5.74
N MET A 51 -1.71 -15.77 4.41
CA MET A 51 -2.98 -16.07 3.77
C MET A 51 -3.45 -17.51 4.07
N GLY A 52 -2.53 -18.47 4.09
CA GLY A 52 -2.77 -19.85 4.48
C GLY A 52 -3.29 -20.01 5.91
N PHE A 53 -2.97 -19.08 6.81
CA PHE A 53 -3.51 -19.03 8.16
C PHE A 53 -4.90 -18.36 8.22
N ILE A 54 -5.08 -17.24 7.51
CA ILE A 54 -6.34 -16.45 7.55
C ILE A 54 -7.48 -17.18 6.83
N LEU A 55 -7.21 -17.82 5.69
CA LEU A 55 -8.23 -18.46 4.85
C LEU A 55 -9.04 -19.53 5.61
N PRO A 56 -8.42 -20.49 6.33
CA PRO A 56 -9.16 -21.47 7.14
C PRO A 56 -9.96 -20.85 8.30
N MET A 57 -9.39 -19.85 8.99
CA MET A 57 -10.02 -19.20 10.16
C MET A 57 -11.24 -18.35 9.79
N ARG A 58 -11.26 -17.80 8.58
CA ARG A 58 -12.34 -16.95 8.07
C ARG A 58 -13.10 -17.57 6.90
N ARG A 59 -12.93 -18.88 6.66
CA ARG A 59 -13.53 -19.61 5.52
C ARG A 59 -15.03 -19.34 5.34
N ARG A 60 -15.80 -19.37 6.44
CA ARG A 60 -17.26 -19.19 6.40
C ARG A 60 -17.70 -17.81 5.90
N MET A 61 -16.80 -16.83 5.98
CA MET A 61 -17.00 -15.47 5.50
C MET A 61 -16.44 -15.29 4.09
N ILE A 62 -15.18 -15.68 3.88
CA ILE A 62 -14.45 -15.45 2.62
C ILE A 62 -15.08 -16.20 1.44
N PHE A 63 -15.60 -17.43 1.64
CA PHE A 63 -16.21 -18.19 0.54
C PHE A 63 -17.62 -17.73 0.14
N ARG A 64 -18.13 -16.64 0.74
CA ARG A 64 -19.44 -16.12 0.36
C ARG A 64 -19.33 -15.09 -0.76
N ARG A 65 -20.27 -15.13 -1.71
CA ARG A 65 -20.29 -14.21 -2.86
C ARG A 65 -20.42 -12.74 -2.46
N ASP A 66 -21.21 -12.45 -1.44
CA ASP A 66 -21.43 -11.10 -0.90
C ASP A 66 -20.19 -10.52 -0.24
N PHE A 67 -19.24 -11.36 0.21
CA PHE A 67 -17.95 -10.90 0.69
C PHE A 67 -17.12 -10.22 -0.41
N TRP A 68 -17.13 -10.79 -1.60
CA TRP A 68 -16.34 -10.29 -2.73
C TRP A 68 -17.06 -9.19 -3.52
N LEU A 69 -18.34 -9.41 -3.79
CA LEU A 69 -19.13 -8.59 -4.72
C LEU A 69 -20.01 -7.55 -4.04
N GLY A 70 -20.04 -7.53 -2.70
CA GLY A 70 -20.94 -6.67 -1.92
C GLY A 70 -22.33 -7.28 -1.73
N GLU A 71 -23.08 -6.69 -0.81
CA GLU A 71 -24.48 -7.06 -0.54
C GLU A 71 -25.40 -6.64 -1.71
N PRO A 72 -26.55 -7.31 -1.91
CA PRO A 72 -27.53 -6.89 -2.90
C PRO A 72 -27.88 -5.39 -2.74
N GLY A 73 -27.74 -4.62 -3.81
CA GLY A 73 -27.98 -3.17 -3.81
C GLY A 73 -26.72 -2.28 -3.85
N HIS A 74 -25.51 -2.84 -3.78
CA HIS A 74 -24.28 -2.07 -4.03
C HIS A 74 -24.26 -1.48 -5.45
N ALA A 75 -23.60 -0.32 -5.58
CA ALA A 75 -23.48 0.35 -6.86
C ALA A 75 -22.63 -0.48 -7.83
N ARG A 76 -23.03 -0.53 -9.10
CA ARG A 76 -22.19 -1.11 -10.16
C ARG A 76 -21.10 -0.11 -10.55
N MET A 77 -19.85 -0.57 -10.59
CA MET A 77 -18.73 0.25 -11.03
C MET A 77 -18.92 0.61 -12.51
N LYS A 78 -18.95 1.91 -12.82
CA LYS A 78 -18.94 2.42 -14.20
C LYS A 78 -17.51 2.75 -14.60
N PRO A 79 -17.12 2.62 -15.88
CA PRO A 79 -15.78 2.99 -16.33
C PRO A 79 -15.36 4.43 -15.97
N SER A 80 -16.30 5.38 -16.02
CA SER A 80 -16.05 6.77 -15.61
C SER A 80 -15.72 6.92 -14.12
N TRP A 81 -16.33 6.10 -13.26
CA TRP A 81 -16.03 6.10 -11.83
C TRP A 81 -14.70 5.44 -11.56
N LEU A 82 -14.39 4.34 -12.24
CA LEU A 82 -13.07 3.71 -12.17
C LEU A 82 -11.95 4.70 -12.53
N LEU A 83 -12.11 5.43 -13.64
CA LEU A 83 -11.17 6.48 -14.05
C LEU A 83 -11.06 7.59 -13.00
N THR A 84 -12.19 8.01 -12.42
CA THR A 84 -12.20 9.01 -11.34
C THR A 84 -11.39 8.53 -10.13
N PHE A 85 -11.52 7.27 -9.74
CA PHE A 85 -10.75 6.71 -8.63
C PHE A 85 -9.27 6.58 -8.96
N ILE A 86 -8.90 6.19 -10.18
CA ILE A 86 -7.49 6.17 -10.63
C ILE A 86 -6.88 7.57 -10.54
N ILE A 87 -7.59 8.60 -11.01
CA ILE A 87 -7.15 10.00 -10.90
C ILE A 87 -6.96 10.42 -9.44
N LEU A 88 -7.87 10.01 -8.54
CA LEU A 88 -7.75 10.31 -7.11
C LEU A 88 -6.55 9.62 -6.46
N VAL A 89 -6.23 8.38 -6.86
CA VAL A 89 -4.99 7.69 -6.44
C VAL A 89 -3.76 8.46 -6.90
N MET A 90 -3.71 8.85 -8.18
CA MET A 90 -2.61 9.65 -8.73
C MET A 90 -2.47 11.01 -8.03
N ALA A 91 -3.59 11.61 -7.62
CA ALA A 91 -3.61 12.86 -6.86
C ALA A 91 -3.06 12.68 -5.44
N ILE A 92 -3.34 11.56 -4.78
CA ILE A 92 -2.73 11.21 -3.48
C ILE A 92 -1.21 11.03 -3.65
N GLN A 93 -0.77 10.28 -4.66
CA GLN A 93 0.66 10.14 -4.97
C GLN A 93 1.33 11.50 -5.21
N THR A 94 0.67 12.37 -5.97
CA THR A 94 1.16 13.73 -6.27
C THR A 94 1.27 14.58 -5.01
N ALA A 95 0.31 14.49 -4.09
CA ALA A 95 0.39 15.20 -2.82
C ALA A 95 1.62 14.77 -2.01
N ILE A 96 1.96 13.48 -2.00
CA ILE A 96 3.16 12.96 -1.34
C ILE A 96 4.44 13.48 -2.01
N VAL A 97 4.52 13.44 -3.34
CA VAL A 97 5.66 13.99 -4.09
C VAL A 97 5.85 15.48 -3.80
N LEU A 98 4.76 16.26 -3.75
CA LEU A 98 4.83 17.69 -3.42
C LEU A 98 5.26 17.95 -1.97
N ILE A 99 4.86 17.09 -1.02
CA ILE A 99 5.35 17.16 0.37
C ILE A 99 6.86 16.89 0.40
N GLN A 100 7.35 15.85 -0.27
CA GLN A 100 8.78 15.54 -0.34
C GLN A 100 9.59 16.66 -1.01
N LEU A 101 9.06 17.25 -2.08
CA LEU A 101 9.66 18.41 -2.74
C LEU A 101 9.68 19.63 -1.80
N GLY A 102 8.60 19.85 -1.06
CA GLY A 102 8.49 20.89 -0.03
C GLY A 102 9.63 20.81 0.98
N PHE A 103 9.83 19.62 1.57
CA PHE A 103 10.93 19.36 2.50
C PHE A 103 12.30 19.56 1.84
N SER A 104 12.46 19.09 0.60
CA SER A 104 13.72 19.20 -0.14
C SER A 104 14.13 20.67 -0.35
N MET A 105 13.17 21.57 -0.56
CA MET A 105 13.44 23.02 -0.65
C MET A 105 13.95 23.63 0.66
N PHE A 106 13.66 23.01 1.82
CA PHE A 106 14.19 23.40 3.12
C PHE A 106 15.49 22.67 3.49
N GLY A 107 16.13 21.99 2.52
CA GLY A 107 17.39 21.30 2.73
C GLY A 107 17.28 19.96 3.45
N THR A 108 16.08 19.37 3.52
CA THR A 108 15.83 18.07 4.15
C THR A 108 15.12 17.13 3.19
N THR A 109 15.58 15.89 3.06
CA THR A 109 14.92 14.88 2.23
C THR A 109 14.13 13.93 3.10
N LEU A 110 12.81 13.84 2.89
CA LEU A 110 11.99 12.80 3.50
C LEU A 110 12.27 11.46 2.82
N GLN A 111 13.18 10.70 3.42
CA GLN A 111 13.49 9.35 2.99
C GLN A 111 12.32 8.41 3.34
N SER A 112 12.05 7.48 2.43
CA SER A 112 11.08 6.40 2.62
C SER A 112 11.82 5.08 2.52
N PRO A 113 12.22 4.44 3.63
CA PRO A 113 12.89 3.14 3.61
C PRO A 113 12.14 2.06 2.81
N THR A 114 10.82 2.17 2.69
CA THR A 114 10.04 1.20 1.90
C THR A 114 9.97 1.54 0.41
N SER A 115 10.39 2.74 -0.01
CA SER A 115 10.49 3.10 -1.43
C SER A 115 11.55 2.31 -2.17
N ASP A 116 12.57 1.80 -1.46
CA ASP A 116 13.59 0.90 -2.02
C ASP A 116 12.97 -0.40 -2.53
N ASN A 117 12.05 -1.01 -1.77
CA ASN A 117 11.32 -2.21 -2.21
C ASN A 117 10.46 -1.96 -3.46
N ILE A 118 9.91 -0.75 -3.60
CA ILE A 118 9.10 -0.34 -4.76
C ILE A 118 10.03 -0.11 -5.97
N SER A 119 11.19 0.51 -5.75
CA SER A 119 12.23 0.69 -6.76
C SER A 119 12.75 -0.68 -7.25
N GLU A 120 13.03 -1.61 -6.34
CA GLU A 120 13.45 -2.98 -6.66
C GLU A 120 12.38 -3.78 -7.42
N ALA A 121 11.09 -3.51 -7.18
CA ALA A 121 9.99 -4.12 -7.93
C ALA A 121 10.00 -3.75 -9.42
N SER A 122 10.69 -2.67 -9.82
CA SER A 122 10.83 -2.31 -11.24
C SER A 122 11.84 -3.18 -12.00
N THR A 123 12.76 -3.85 -11.28
CA THR A 123 13.85 -4.64 -11.88
C THR A 123 13.80 -6.13 -11.53
N ASN A 124 12.96 -6.53 -10.57
CA ASN A 124 12.81 -7.91 -10.14
C ASN A 124 11.35 -8.39 -10.19
N ILE A 125 11.09 -9.39 -11.03
CA ILE A 125 9.76 -9.97 -11.23
C ILE A 125 9.15 -10.55 -9.94
N TRP A 126 9.95 -11.11 -9.04
CA TRP A 126 9.44 -11.68 -7.79
C TRP A 126 8.99 -10.58 -6.82
N MET A 127 9.76 -9.49 -6.74
CA MET A 127 9.35 -8.31 -5.97
C MET A 127 8.14 -7.62 -6.62
N TRP A 128 8.07 -7.56 -7.95
CA TRP A 128 6.89 -7.05 -8.66
C TRP A 128 5.63 -7.88 -8.38
N LEU A 129 5.73 -9.22 -8.41
CA LEU A 129 4.62 -10.10 -8.07
C LEU A 129 4.19 -9.93 -6.60
N TYR A 130 5.13 -9.67 -5.70
CA TYR A 130 4.83 -9.40 -4.30
C TYR A 130 4.15 -8.05 -4.12
N VAL A 131 4.85 -6.95 -4.43
CA VAL A 131 4.39 -5.56 -4.22
C VAL A 131 3.20 -5.21 -5.11
N GLY A 132 3.21 -5.66 -6.36
CA GLY A 132 2.18 -5.34 -7.35
C GLY A 132 0.89 -6.14 -7.19
N LEU A 133 0.97 -7.38 -6.69
CA LEU A 133 -0.17 -8.31 -6.72
C LEU A 133 -0.46 -8.97 -5.37
N ALA A 134 0.47 -9.77 -4.85
CA ALA A 134 0.19 -10.62 -3.68
C ALA A 134 -0.09 -9.80 -2.41
N ALA A 135 0.73 -8.80 -2.12
CA ALA A 135 0.55 -7.93 -0.96
C ALA A 135 -0.76 -7.11 -1.06
N PRO A 136 -1.04 -6.37 -2.16
CA PRO A 136 -2.30 -5.64 -2.29
C PRO A 136 -3.55 -6.50 -2.10
N VAL A 137 -3.57 -7.73 -2.64
CA VAL A 137 -4.69 -8.66 -2.47
C VAL A 137 -4.84 -9.07 -0.99
N ALA A 138 -3.75 -9.46 -0.34
CA ALA A 138 -3.77 -9.87 1.06
C ALA A 138 -4.17 -8.71 1.99
N GLU A 139 -3.64 -7.52 1.75
CA GLU A 139 -3.94 -6.31 2.50
C GLU A 139 -5.43 -5.94 2.38
N GLU A 140 -5.98 -5.91 1.17
CA GLU A 140 -7.41 -5.64 0.98
C GLU A 140 -8.30 -6.69 1.68
N LEU A 141 -7.90 -7.96 1.66
CA LEU A 141 -8.62 -9.01 2.38
C LEU A 141 -8.63 -8.78 3.89
N VAL A 142 -7.49 -8.41 4.47
CA VAL A 142 -7.36 -8.14 5.91
C VAL A 142 -8.09 -6.85 6.29
N PHE A 143 -7.75 -5.73 5.65
CA PHE A 143 -8.21 -4.41 6.08
C PHE A 143 -9.64 -4.11 5.64
N ARG A 144 -10.06 -4.52 4.44
CA ARG A 144 -11.39 -4.18 3.89
C ARG A 144 -12.35 -5.36 4.02
N GLY A 145 -11.88 -6.57 3.72
CA GLY A 145 -12.67 -7.80 3.83
C GLY A 145 -13.01 -8.16 5.27
N VAL A 146 -12.03 -8.16 6.18
CA VAL A 146 -12.21 -8.60 7.57
C VAL A 146 -12.42 -7.42 8.53
N LEU A 147 -11.45 -6.52 8.65
CA LEU A 147 -11.47 -5.45 9.64
C LEU A 147 -12.62 -4.45 9.37
N MET A 148 -12.63 -3.80 8.20
CA MET A 148 -13.65 -2.79 7.88
C MET A 148 -15.06 -3.37 7.94
N ARG A 149 -15.25 -4.61 7.45
CA ARG A 149 -16.55 -5.28 7.50
C ARG A 149 -17.01 -5.56 8.93
N GLY A 150 -16.10 -5.92 9.83
CA GLY A 150 -16.38 -6.06 11.26
C GLY A 150 -16.72 -4.73 11.95
N LEU A 151 -16.16 -3.62 11.48
CA LEU A 151 -16.43 -2.27 11.99
C LEU A 151 -17.69 -1.62 11.36
N LYS A 152 -18.15 -2.11 10.20
CA LYS A 152 -19.31 -1.57 9.46
C LYS A 152 -20.56 -1.38 10.35
N PRO A 153 -20.93 -2.29 11.27
CA PRO A 153 -22.09 -2.10 12.16
C PRO A 153 -21.99 -0.87 13.08
N LEU A 154 -20.77 -0.39 13.36
CA LEU A 154 -20.53 0.80 14.18
C LEU A 154 -20.65 2.11 13.35
N GLY A 155 -20.81 1.99 12.04
CA GLY A 155 -21.01 3.09 11.10
C GLY A 155 -19.99 3.11 9.98
N ARG A 156 -20.45 3.41 8.76
CA ARG A 156 -19.65 3.33 7.53
C ARG A 156 -18.41 4.24 7.56
N ASN A 157 -18.57 5.50 7.97
CA ASN A 157 -17.44 6.43 8.04
C ASN A 157 -16.39 5.97 9.05
N PHE A 158 -16.80 5.53 10.24
CA PHE A 158 -15.88 5.02 11.24
C PHE A 158 -15.12 3.78 10.75
N ALA A 159 -15.81 2.86 10.09
CA ALA A 159 -15.18 1.66 9.52
C ALA A 159 -14.12 2.02 8.46
N ILE A 160 -14.45 2.92 7.53
CA ILE A 160 -13.53 3.38 6.48
C ILE A 160 -12.31 4.07 7.11
N VAL A 161 -12.52 5.04 8.00
CA VAL A 161 -11.44 5.83 8.60
C VAL A 161 -10.54 4.96 9.47
N THR A 162 -11.11 4.08 10.30
CA THR A 162 -10.33 3.22 11.18
C THR A 162 -9.55 2.18 10.39
N SER A 163 -10.15 1.58 9.37
CA SER A 163 -9.45 0.63 8.47
C SER A 163 -8.30 1.33 7.72
N ALA A 164 -8.53 2.53 7.18
CA ALA A 164 -7.50 3.32 6.51
C ALA A 164 -6.36 3.72 7.46
N LEU A 165 -6.69 4.14 8.69
CA LEU A 165 -5.69 4.51 9.70
C LEU A 165 -4.82 3.32 10.09
N MET A 166 -5.43 2.17 10.37
CA MET A 166 -4.67 0.95 10.68
C MET A 166 -3.82 0.49 9.50
N PHE A 167 -4.32 0.64 8.27
CA PHE A 167 -3.57 0.35 7.05
C PHE A 167 -2.36 1.28 6.87
N GLY A 168 -2.52 2.59 7.08
CA GLY A 168 -1.41 3.54 7.02
C GLY A 168 -0.34 3.28 8.08
N LEU A 169 -0.75 3.03 9.32
CA LEU A 169 0.17 2.73 10.42
C LEU A 169 0.94 1.42 10.22
N PHE A 170 0.33 0.43 9.56
CA PHE A 170 0.95 -0.88 9.27
C PHE A 170 2.16 -0.81 8.34
N HIS A 171 2.37 0.30 7.63
CA HIS A 171 3.49 0.41 6.67
C HIS A 171 4.83 0.77 7.33
N ASP A 172 4.85 1.09 8.62
CA ASP A 172 6.08 1.37 9.40
C ASP A 172 7.03 2.43 8.78
N ASP A 173 6.48 3.29 7.92
CA ASP A 173 7.17 4.34 7.17
C ASP A 173 6.26 5.57 7.11
N VAL A 174 6.80 6.76 7.37
CA VAL A 174 6.01 8.00 7.44
C VAL A 174 5.44 8.38 6.08
N VAL A 175 6.26 8.35 5.03
CA VAL A 175 5.87 8.77 3.68
C VAL A 175 4.89 7.77 3.08
N GLN A 176 5.23 6.49 3.14
CA GLN A 176 4.39 5.41 2.66
C GLN A 176 3.12 5.26 3.51
N GLY A 177 3.21 5.45 4.83
CA GLY A 177 2.06 5.41 5.73
C GLY A 177 1.05 6.52 5.45
N LEU A 178 1.51 7.74 5.12
CA LEU A 178 0.64 8.84 4.68
C LEU A 178 -0.01 8.53 3.32
N PHE A 179 0.76 8.01 2.36
CA PHE A 179 0.24 7.55 1.08
C PHE A 179 -0.83 6.45 1.27
N ALA A 180 -0.49 5.42 2.04
CA ALA A 180 -1.34 4.28 2.34
C ALA A 180 -2.61 4.70 3.10
N PHE A 181 -2.53 5.65 4.04
CA PHE A 181 -3.72 6.19 4.69
C PHE A 181 -4.66 6.86 3.68
N GLY A 182 -4.13 7.72 2.82
CA GLY A 182 -4.91 8.41 1.78
C GLY A 182 -5.57 7.44 0.80
N CYS A 183 -4.78 6.52 0.23
CA CYS A 183 -5.29 5.45 -0.64
C CYS A 183 -6.26 4.54 0.11
N GLY A 184 -6.01 4.30 1.40
CA GLY A 184 -6.84 3.45 2.23
C GLY A 184 -8.23 4.01 2.51
N LEU A 185 -8.37 5.35 2.59
CA LEU A 185 -9.68 6.00 2.63
C LEU A 185 -10.44 5.79 1.32
N LEU A 186 -9.75 5.90 0.19
CA LEU A 186 -10.33 5.74 -1.15
C LEU A 186 -10.74 4.29 -1.41
N PHE A 187 -9.84 3.34 -1.18
CA PHE A 187 -10.08 1.89 -1.29
C PHE A 187 -11.17 1.44 -0.32
N GLY A 188 -11.15 1.92 0.93
CA GLY A 188 -12.22 1.70 1.89
C GLY A 188 -13.58 2.19 1.41
N PHE A 189 -13.66 3.37 0.81
CA PHE A 189 -14.89 3.88 0.20
C PHE A 189 -15.35 3.01 -0.97
N VAL A 190 -14.44 2.61 -1.86
CA VAL A 190 -14.77 1.74 -3.01
C VAL A 190 -15.26 0.37 -2.54
N ALA A 191 -14.61 -0.23 -1.55
CA ALA A 191 -15.05 -1.47 -0.94
C ALA A 191 -16.43 -1.34 -0.25
N MET A 192 -16.73 -0.19 0.38
CA MET A 192 -17.98 0.05 1.10
C MET A 192 -19.19 0.29 0.19
N GLU A 193 -18.99 0.90 -0.98
CA GLU A 193 -20.08 1.30 -1.89
C GLU A 193 -20.19 0.46 -3.16
N TYR A 194 -19.10 -0.18 -3.59
CA TYR A 194 -19.06 -1.01 -4.80
C TYR A 194 -18.81 -2.47 -4.43
N SER A 195 -17.55 -2.84 -4.19
CA SER A 195 -17.19 -4.21 -3.79
C SER A 195 -15.72 -4.31 -3.37
N LEU A 196 -15.40 -5.37 -2.61
CA LEU A 196 -14.02 -5.71 -2.26
C LEU A 196 -13.17 -5.96 -3.51
N VAL A 197 -13.74 -6.60 -4.54
CA VAL A 197 -13.04 -6.85 -5.81
C VAL A 197 -12.58 -5.55 -6.48
N TRP A 198 -13.41 -4.51 -6.50
CA TRP A 198 -13.01 -3.22 -7.10
C TRP A 198 -11.92 -2.51 -6.30
N SER A 199 -11.93 -2.67 -4.98
CA SER A 199 -10.86 -2.20 -4.11
C SER A 199 -9.53 -2.90 -4.42
N ILE A 200 -9.55 -4.23 -4.55
CA ILE A 200 -8.40 -5.05 -4.96
C ILE A 200 -7.89 -4.61 -6.33
N VAL A 201 -8.78 -4.46 -7.32
CA VAL A 201 -8.39 -4.05 -8.68
C VAL A 201 -7.70 -2.69 -8.68
N LEU A 202 -8.25 -1.70 -7.96
CA LEU A 202 -7.63 -0.38 -7.85
C LEU A 202 -6.27 -0.44 -7.14
N HIS A 203 -6.16 -1.23 -6.08
CA HIS A 203 -4.94 -1.34 -5.31
C HIS A 203 -3.82 -2.06 -6.09
N VAL A 204 -4.16 -3.15 -6.79
CA VAL A 204 -3.25 -3.86 -7.71
C VAL A 204 -2.86 -2.95 -8.86
N PHE A 205 -3.82 -2.24 -9.48
CA PHE A 205 -3.51 -1.32 -10.57
C PHE A 205 -2.55 -0.21 -10.12
N ASN A 206 -2.75 0.36 -8.93
CA ASN A 206 -1.83 1.33 -8.36
C ASN A 206 -0.41 0.78 -8.23
N ASN A 207 -0.23 -0.38 -7.59
CA ASN A 207 1.12 -0.89 -7.32
C ASN A 207 1.77 -1.53 -8.56
N ALA A 208 1.06 -2.38 -9.28
CA ALA A 208 1.60 -3.11 -10.42
C ALA A 208 1.82 -2.21 -11.64
N VAL A 209 0.86 -1.33 -11.94
CA VAL A 209 0.88 -0.51 -13.17
C VAL A 209 1.47 0.87 -12.92
N LEU A 210 0.88 1.65 -12.00
CA LEU A 210 1.36 3.02 -11.74
C LEU A 210 2.70 3.04 -11.00
N GLY A 211 2.90 2.12 -10.06
CA GLY A 211 4.15 2.02 -9.28
C GLY A 211 5.22 1.13 -9.90
N GLY A 212 4.86 0.23 -10.82
CA GLY A 212 5.78 -0.75 -11.39
C GLY A 212 6.01 -0.55 -12.90
N VAL A 213 5.03 -0.92 -13.72
CA VAL A 213 5.17 -0.95 -15.19
C VAL A 213 5.43 0.44 -15.79
N LEU A 214 4.71 1.49 -15.38
CA LEU A 214 4.87 2.82 -15.97
C LEU A 214 6.23 3.46 -15.65
N PRO A 215 6.73 3.45 -14.39
CA PRO A 215 8.08 3.90 -14.08
C PRO A 215 9.15 3.07 -14.80
N TRP A 216 8.98 1.75 -14.87
CA TRP A 216 9.90 0.88 -15.62
C TRP A 216 9.96 1.27 -17.11
N LEU A 217 8.81 1.50 -17.75
CA LEU A 217 8.75 1.97 -19.13
C LEU A 217 9.38 3.36 -19.31
N ALA A 218 9.19 4.26 -18.35
CA ALA A 218 9.80 5.59 -18.35
C ALA A 218 11.33 5.50 -18.30
N GLY A 219 11.88 4.66 -17.42
CA GLY A 219 13.31 4.44 -17.28
C GLY A 219 14.00 3.90 -18.53
N LEU A 220 13.27 3.24 -19.45
CA LEU A 220 13.82 2.84 -20.77
C LEU A 220 14.27 4.02 -21.63
N PHE A 221 13.78 5.23 -21.33
CA PHE A 221 14.15 6.48 -22.00
C PHE A 221 15.12 7.34 -21.15
N GLY A 222 15.68 6.78 -20.08
CA GLY A 222 16.58 7.47 -19.15
C GLY A 222 15.93 8.64 -18.41
N ASP A 223 16.74 9.58 -17.92
CA ASP A 223 16.30 10.72 -17.11
C ASP A 223 15.18 11.54 -17.74
N ALA A 224 15.18 11.66 -19.08
CA ALA A 224 14.13 12.35 -19.83
C ALA A 224 12.78 11.63 -19.72
N GLY A 225 12.78 10.30 -19.76
CA GLY A 225 11.58 9.48 -19.56
C GLY A 225 11.03 9.60 -18.15
N ASP A 226 11.89 9.47 -17.14
CA ASP A 226 11.50 9.59 -15.73
C ASP A 226 10.94 10.98 -15.41
N THR A 227 11.57 12.02 -15.96
CA THR A 227 11.09 13.40 -15.85
C THR A 227 9.73 13.56 -16.53
N ALA A 228 9.57 13.05 -17.75
CA ALA A 228 8.31 13.12 -18.49
C ALA A 228 7.18 12.37 -17.77
N TYR A 229 7.47 11.20 -17.21
CA TYR A 229 6.52 10.43 -16.40
C TYR A 229 6.09 11.23 -15.16
N THR A 230 7.04 11.79 -14.42
CA THR A 230 6.76 12.59 -13.22
C THR A 230 5.92 13.82 -13.54
N LEU A 231 6.28 14.58 -14.59
CA LEU A 231 5.52 15.75 -15.03
C LEU A 231 4.13 15.38 -15.55
N GLY A 232 4.01 14.28 -16.29
CA GLY A 232 2.73 13.75 -16.75
C GLY A 232 1.81 13.34 -15.61
N LEU A 233 2.35 12.65 -14.60
CA LEU A 233 1.65 12.30 -13.36
C LEU A 233 1.12 13.55 -12.66
N LEU A 234 1.98 14.57 -12.44
CA LEU A 234 1.60 15.84 -11.81
C LEU A 234 0.51 16.58 -12.61
N GLY A 235 0.67 16.70 -13.92
CA GLY A 235 -0.27 17.42 -14.77
C GLY A 235 -1.66 16.77 -14.78
N VAL A 236 -1.72 15.45 -15.04
CA VAL A 236 -2.98 14.71 -15.10
C VAL A 236 -3.66 14.68 -13.73
N SER A 237 -2.91 14.47 -12.65
CA SER A 237 -3.47 14.35 -11.31
C SER A 237 -4.02 15.66 -10.78
N ILE A 238 -3.33 16.80 -10.99
CA ILE A 238 -3.76 18.12 -10.51
C ILE A 238 -5.02 18.55 -11.25
N ILE A 239 -5.02 18.48 -12.59
CA ILE A 239 -6.18 18.85 -13.41
C ILE A 239 -7.36 17.93 -13.06
N GLY A 240 -7.10 16.63 -13.00
CA GLY A 240 -8.11 15.63 -12.66
C GLY A 240 -8.70 15.85 -11.26
N LEU A 241 -7.88 16.12 -10.26
CA LEU A 241 -8.33 16.41 -8.90
C LEU A 241 -9.23 17.65 -8.86
N ILE A 242 -8.84 18.74 -9.53
CA ILE A 242 -9.65 19.97 -9.60
C ILE A 242 -11.03 19.66 -10.20
N VAL A 243 -11.06 18.95 -11.34
CA VAL A 243 -12.32 18.56 -12.01
C VAL A 243 -13.20 17.71 -11.08
N VAL A 244 -12.61 16.73 -10.39
CA VAL A 244 -13.33 15.83 -9.47
C VAL A 244 -13.89 16.61 -8.28
N LEU A 245 -13.11 17.50 -7.67
CA LEU A 245 -13.55 18.30 -6.53
C LEU A 245 -14.65 19.28 -6.91
N VAL A 246 -14.55 19.95 -8.06
CA VAL A 246 -15.58 20.87 -8.56
C VAL A 246 -16.89 20.11 -8.84
N LYS A 247 -16.80 18.97 -9.51
CA LYS A 247 -18.00 18.22 -9.93
C LYS A 247 -18.66 17.45 -8.80
N TYR A 248 -17.87 16.87 -7.89
CA TYR A 248 -18.37 15.88 -6.92
C TYR A 248 -18.11 16.25 -5.45
N GLY A 249 -17.37 17.33 -5.15
CA GLY A 249 -17.01 17.71 -3.79
C GLY A 249 -18.21 17.98 -2.87
N GLY A 250 -19.30 18.53 -3.41
CA GLY A 250 -20.57 18.70 -2.67
C GLY A 250 -21.20 17.37 -2.26
N GLY A 251 -21.18 16.38 -3.16
CA GLY A 251 -21.68 15.03 -2.92
C GLY A 251 -20.89 14.31 -1.82
N LEU A 252 -19.56 14.46 -1.79
CA LEU A 252 -18.72 13.87 -0.74
C LEU A 252 -19.04 14.45 0.65
N ARG A 253 -19.30 15.77 0.74
CA ARG A 253 -19.74 16.39 2.00
C ARG A 253 -21.12 15.91 2.44
N ALA A 254 -22.03 15.66 1.49
CA ALA A 254 -23.34 15.08 1.80
C ALA A 254 -23.21 13.63 2.28
N TYR A 255 -22.42 12.80 1.58
CA TYR A 255 -22.13 11.42 1.97
C TYR A 255 -21.57 11.34 3.40
N ARG A 256 -20.58 12.19 3.73
CA ARG A 256 -20.01 12.26 5.08
C ARG A 256 -21.07 12.60 6.14
N ARG A 257 -22.01 13.49 5.84
CA ARG A 257 -23.08 13.90 6.77
C ARG A 257 -24.09 12.79 7.01
N VAL A 258 -24.53 12.11 5.95
CA VAL A 258 -25.55 11.05 6.02
C VAL A 258 -24.98 9.78 6.68
N ASN A 259 -23.71 9.45 6.44
CA ASN A 259 -23.09 8.22 6.94
C ASN A 259 -22.28 8.44 8.24
N ARG A 260 -22.61 9.47 9.04
CA ARG A 260 -21.96 9.69 10.34
C ARG A 260 -22.26 8.52 11.27
N SER A 261 -21.23 8.07 11.98
CA SER A 261 -21.38 7.12 13.08
C SER A 261 -22.09 7.78 14.26
N ALA A 262 -22.66 6.95 15.14
CA ALA A 262 -23.31 7.41 16.35
C ALA A 262 -22.32 8.24 17.22
N PRO A 263 -22.82 9.23 17.98
CA PRO A 263 -21.99 9.96 18.93
C PRO A 263 -21.26 8.98 19.85
N GLY A 264 -19.96 9.19 20.03
CA GLY A 264 -19.13 8.35 20.88
C GLY A 264 -18.57 7.07 20.25
N THR A 265 -18.88 6.73 18.99
CA THR A 265 -18.26 5.56 18.34
C THR A 265 -16.72 5.60 18.34
N TYR A 266 -16.15 6.81 18.21
CA TYR A 266 -14.69 7.00 18.23
C TYR A 266 -14.04 6.76 19.60
N TRP A 267 -14.80 6.63 20.70
CA TRP A 267 -14.27 6.13 21.97
C TRP A 267 -13.72 4.71 21.85
N GLY A 268 -14.10 3.94 20.82
CA GLY A 268 -13.46 2.66 20.52
C GLY A 268 -11.95 2.76 20.29
N TRP A 269 -11.44 3.93 19.89
CA TRP A 269 -10.00 4.18 19.74
C TRP A 269 -9.26 4.29 21.08
N THR A 270 -9.96 4.41 22.22
CA THR A 270 -9.33 4.32 23.55
C THR A 270 -9.29 2.88 24.07
N SER A 271 -9.71 1.89 23.28
CA SER A 271 -9.57 0.48 23.68
C SER A 271 -8.10 0.08 23.81
N PRO A 272 -7.71 -0.74 24.81
CA PRO A 272 -6.32 -1.13 25.00
C PRO A 272 -5.71 -1.76 23.75
N ALA A 273 -6.45 -2.61 23.02
CA ALA A 273 -5.96 -3.25 21.80
C ALA A 273 -5.63 -2.23 20.70
N PHE A 274 -6.48 -1.22 20.48
CA PHE A 274 -6.22 -0.19 19.49
C PHE A 274 -5.05 0.70 19.90
N LEU A 275 -4.98 1.09 21.17
CA LEU A 275 -3.88 1.90 21.70
C LEU A 275 -2.54 1.16 21.60
N ILE A 276 -2.49 -0.12 21.96
CA ILE A 276 -1.28 -0.95 21.81
C ILE A 276 -0.87 -1.00 20.33
N PHE A 277 -1.81 -1.27 19.42
CA PHE A 277 -1.53 -1.28 17.99
C PHE A 277 -0.93 0.06 17.53
N VAL A 278 -1.57 1.19 17.87
CA VAL A 278 -1.09 2.52 17.50
C VAL A 278 0.28 2.81 18.09
N ILE A 279 0.48 2.58 19.39
CA ILE A 279 1.74 2.87 20.07
C ILE A 279 2.88 2.06 19.45
N VAL A 280 2.67 0.77 19.21
CA VAL A 280 3.69 -0.10 18.61
C VAL A 280 4.06 0.39 17.20
N ASN A 281 3.09 0.57 16.31
CA ASN A 281 3.36 0.96 14.92
C ASN A 281 3.92 2.39 14.82
N VAL A 282 3.43 3.34 15.62
CA VAL A 282 3.99 4.69 15.68
C VAL A 282 5.41 4.67 16.20
N THR A 283 5.72 3.87 17.22
CA THR A 283 7.09 3.74 17.73
C THR A 283 8.01 3.17 16.67
N ILE A 284 7.61 2.11 15.96
CA ILE A 284 8.39 1.53 14.86
C ILE A 284 8.57 2.55 13.73
N THR A 285 7.51 3.27 13.35
CA THR A 285 7.56 4.30 12.32
C THR A 285 8.51 5.44 12.69
N ILE A 286 8.48 5.91 13.95
CA ILE A 286 9.40 6.94 14.44
C ILE A 286 10.84 6.43 14.42
N LEU A 287 11.08 5.20 14.88
CA LEU A 287 12.41 4.59 14.84
C LEU A 287 12.93 4.50 13.41
N SER A 288 12.12 3.97 12.49
CA SER A 288 12.39 3.86 11.05
C SER A 288 12.69 5.22 10.41
N PHE A 289 11.92 6.24 10.75
CA PHE A 289 12.13 7.61 10.28
C PHE A 289 13.44 8.20 10.82
N VAL A 290 13.71 8.07 12.11
CA VAL A 290 14.94 8.60 12.73
C VAL A 290 16.18 7.91 12.17
N THR A 291 16.16 6.59 12.00
CA THR A 291 17.27 5.84 11.39
C THR A 291 17.52 6.32 9.95
N ALA A 292 16.46 6.46 9.15
CA ALA A 292 16.56 6.96 7.78
C ALA A 292 17.13 8.39 7.73
N MET A 293 16.72 9.27 8.64
CA MET A 293 17.24 10.64 8.73
C MET A 293 18.68 10.73 9.23
N MET A 294 19.14 9.73 10.00
CA MET A 294 20.53 9.64 10.47
C MET A 294 21.46 8.97 9.44
N GLY A 295 20.91 8.37 8.39
CA GLY A 295 21.69 7.62 7.38
C GLY A 295 22.31 6.33 7.93
N VAL A 296 21.68 5.71 8.94
CA VAL A 296 22.14 4.50 9.63
C VAL A 296 21.16 3.35 9.42
#